data_AF-A0A1J4ZRG3-F1
#
_entry.id   AF-A0A1J4ZRG3-F1
#
_cell.length_a   1.000
_cell.length_b   1.000
_cell.length_c   1.000
_cell.angle_alpha   90.00
_cell.angle_beta   90.00
_cell.angle_gamma   90.00
#
_symmetry.space_group_name_H-M   'P 1'
#
loop_
_entity.id
_entity.type
_entity.pdbx_description
1 polymer ?
#
loop_
_entity_poly.entity_id
_entity_poly.type
_entity_poly.pdbx_seq_one_letter_code
_entity_poly.pdbx_strand_id
1 'polypeptide(L)' 'MLKSQHVTFDELSERLRAYEQKYGYSTIQFYRRYRDGELGDDDDLMMWAGLYHLYLTSLPVRQFMQSELAAA' A
#
# COMPACT_ATOMS: atom_id res chain seq x y z
N MET A 1 3.30 -10.58 -20.94
CA MET A 1 2.53 -9.32 -20.97
C MET A 1 2.10 -8.99 -19.55
N LEU A 2 2.65 -7.92 -18.96
CA LEU A 2 2.09 -7.34 -17.74
C LEU A 2 0.73 -6.74 -18.10
N LYS A 3 -0.36 -7.35 -17.62
CA LYS A 3 -1.69 -6.75 -17.75
C LYS A 3 -1.80 -5.66 -16.69
N SER A 4 -2.00 -4.42 -17.12
CA SER A 4 -2.31 -3.32 -16.19
C SER A 4 -3.58 -3.68 -15.44
N GLN A 5 -3.46 -3.88 -14.13
CA GLN A 5 -4.60 -4.15 -13.27
C GLN A 5 -4.97 -2.83 -12.59
N HIS A 6 -6.21 -2.40 -12.76
CA HIS A 6 -6.74 -1.31 -11.96
C HIS A 6 -6.96 -1.82 -10.55
N VAL A 7 -6.41 -1.12 -9.56
CA VAL A 7 -6.58 -1.42 -8.14
C VAL A 7 -7.20 -0.18 -7.50
N THR A 8 -8.33 -0.37 -6.84
CA THR A 8 -8.99 0.67 -6.04
C THR A 8 -8.28 0.85 -4.71
N PHE A 9 -8.57 1.95 -4.01
CA PHE A 9 -7.98 2.17 -2.69
C PHE A 9 -8.36 1.13 -1.65
N ASP A 10 -9.61 0.68 -1.69
CA ASP A 10 -10.14 -0.24 -0.72
C ASP A 10 -9.50 -1.62 -0.92
N GLU A 11 -9.40 -2.08 -2.18
CA GLU A 11 -8.63 -3.29 -2.52
C GLU A 11 -7.17 -3.20 -2.10
N LEU A 12 -6.56 -2.02 -2.23
CA LEU A 12 -5.18 -1.80 -1.81
C LEU A 12 -5.03 -1.87 -0.29
N SER A 13 -5.99 -1.28 0.44
CA SER A 13 -6.06 -1.32 1.90
C SER A 13 -6.30 -2.74 2.42
N GLU A 14 -7.17 -3.51 1.76
CA GLU A 14 -7.43 -4.92 2.06
C GLU A 14 -6.21 -5.79 1.83
N ARG A 15 -5.50 -5.60 0.70
CA ARG A 15 -4.26 -6.31 0.42
C ARG A 15 -3.21 -6.05 1.49
N LEU A 16 -3.03 -4.79 1.93
CA LEU A 16 -2.10 -4.47 3.02
C LEU A 16 -2.49 -5.17 4.33
N ARG A 17 -3.79 -5.21 4.69
CA ARG A 17 -4.27 -5.97 5.86
C ARG A 17 -4.02 -7.47 5.73
N ALA A 18 -4.11 -8.04 4.54
CA ALA A 18 -3.80 -9.45 4.32
C ALA A 18 -2.34 -9.78 4.63
N TYR A 19 -1.40 -8.87 4.31
CA TYR A 19 0.00 -9.00 4.74
C TYR A 19 0.13 -8.94 6.27
N GLU A 20 -0.60 -8.04 6.93
CA GLU A 20 -0.57 -7.96 8.39
C GLU A 20 -1.01 -9.28 9.05
N GLN A 21 -2.07 -9.88 8.53
CA GLN A 21 -2.57 -11.17 8.99
C GLN A 21 -1.59 -12.32 8.69
N LYS A 22 -1.02 -12.34 7.48
CA LYS A 22 -0.10 -13.40 7.04
C LYS A 22 1.20 -13.42 7.86
N TYR A 23 1.76 -12.27 8.16
CA TYR A 23 3.06 -12.15 8.82
C TYR A 23 2.97 -11.81 10.32
N GLY A 24 1.79 -11.47 10.82
CA GLY A 24 1.59 -11.11 12.24
C GLY A 24 2.17 -9.75 12.62
N TYR A 25 2.43 -8.89 11.64
CA TYR A 25 2.98 -7.54 11.84
C TYR A 25 1.96 -6.50 11.42
N SER A 26 1.79 -5.45 12.21
CA SER A 26 1.11 -4.25 11.72
C SER A 26 1.89 -3.62 10.55
N THR A 27 1.20 -2.87 9.70
CA THR A 27 1.80 -2.09 8.60
C THR A 27 2.91 -1.17 9.12
N ILE A 28 2.78 -0.62 10.33
CA ILE A 28 3.81 0.20 10.96
C ILE A 28 5.07 -0.60 11.28
N GLN A 29 4.92 -1.84 11.77
CA GLN A 29 6.06 -2.72 12.03
C GLN A 29 6.73 -3.13 10.71
N PHE A 30 5.95 -3.50 9.70
CA PHE A 30 6.47 -3.75 8.35
C PHE A 30 7.27 -2.57 7.81
N TYR A 31 6.73 -1.36 7.90
CA TYR A 31 7.38 -0.16 7.40
C TYR A 31 8.70 0.13 8.11
N ARG A 32 8.76 -0.06 9.44
CA ARG A 32 10.02 0.07 10.19
C ARG A 32 11.08 -0.88 9.65
N ARG A 33 10.74 -2.16 9.55
CA ARG A 33 11.65 -3.20 9.04
C ARG A 33 12.10 -2.91 7.60
N TYR A 34 11.19 -2.45 6.74
CA TYR A 34 11.50 -2.06 5.37
C TYR A 34 12.50 -0.90 5.31
N ARG A 35 12.24 0.17 6.07
CA ARG A 35 13.12 1.33 6.16
C ARG A 35 14.50 0.96 6.70
N ASP A 36 14.55 0.04 7.66
CA ASP A 36 15.77 -0.40 8.32
C ASP A 36 16.52 -1.46 7.48
N GLY A 37 16.00 -1.84 6.30
CA GLY A 37 16.63 -2.78 5.37
C GLY A 37 16.46 -4.27 5.76
N GLU A 38 15.60 -4.56 6.73
CA GLU A 38 15.38 -5.89 7.27
C GLU A 38 14.42 -6.76 6.44
N LEU A 39 13.65 -6.15 5.51
CA LEU A 39 12.65 -6.87 4.71
C LEU A 39 13.24 -7.76 3.60
N GLY A 40 14.56 -7.79 3.41
CA GLY A 40 15.20 -8.60 2.36
C GLY A 40 14.65 -8.32 0.96
N ASP A 41 14.86 -9.26 0.05
CA ASP A 41 14.48 -9.20 -1.37
C ASP A 41 13.43 -10.27 -1.75
N ASP A 42 12.73 -10.83 -0.76
CA ASP A 42 11.63 -11.76 -1.01
C ASP A 42 10.54 -11.10 -1.85
N ASP A 43 10.10 -11.78 -2.91
CA ASP A 43 9.13 -11.25 -3.87
C ASP A 43 7.83 -10.75 -3.20
N ASP A 44 7.39 -11.40 -2.12
CA ASP A 44 6.17 -11.02 -1.41
C ASP A 44 6.39 -9.77 -0.56
N LEU A 45 7.56 -9.64 0.04
CA LEU A 45 7.97 -8.46 0.82
C LEU A 45 8.21 -7.24 -0.09
N MET A 46 8.77 -7.45 -1.28
CA MET A 46 8.86 -6.43 -2.32
C MET A 46 7.49 -5.99 -2.82
N MET A 47 6.55 -6.93 -3.01
CA MET A 47 5.18 -6.62 -3.41
C MET A 47 4.46 -5.78 -2.34
N TRP A 48 4.60 -6.15 -1.06
CA TRP A 48 4.07 -5.35 0.05
C TRP A 48 4.60 -3.91 0.01
N ALA A 49 5.91 -3.73 -0.18
CA ALA A 49 6.52 -2.40 -0.23
C ALA A 49 5.97 -1.55 -1.38
N GLY A 50 5.78 -2.16 -2.56
CA GLY A 50 5.16 -1.51 -3.72
C GLY A 50 3.71 -1.07 -3.47
N LEU A 51 2.89 -1.97 -2.88
CA LEU A 51 1.52 -1.65 -2.51
C LEU A 51 1.47 -0.51 -1.47
N TYR A 52 2.33 -0.57 -0.45
CA TYR A 52 2.38 0.45 0.58
C TYR A 52 2.80 1.82 0.02
N HIS A 53 3.75 1.86 -0.92
CA HIS A 53 4.13 3.09 -1.61
C HIS A 53 2.95 3.68 -2.41
N LEU A 54 2.19 2.84 -3.12
CA LEU A 54 1.01 3.27 -3.85
C LEU A 54 -0.12 3.76 -2.92
N TYR A 55 -0.28 3.15 -1.73
CA TYR A 55 -1.19 3.64 -0.69
C TYR A 55 -0.87 5.09 -0.30
N LEU A 56 0.39 5.35 0.06
CA LEU A 56 0.84 6.64 0.55
C LEU A 56 0.75 7.74 -0.51
N THR A 57 1.08 7.42 -1.76
CA THR A 57 1.12 8.41 -2.85
C THR A 57 -0.25 8.69 -3.45
N SER A 58 -1.18 7.73 -3.41
CA SER A 58 -2.53 7.92 -3.93
C SER A 58 -3.48 8.64 -2.97
N LEU A 59 -3.23 8.58 -1.65
CA LEU A 59 -4.12 9.16 -0.65
C LEU A 59 -4.25 10.70 -0.75
N PRO A 60 -3.15 11.48 -0.85
CA PRO A 60 -3.25 12.94 -0.95
C PRO A 60 -4.02 13.39 -2.20
N VAL A 61 -3.77 12.76 -3.34
CA VAL A 61 -4.47 13.05 -4.60
C VAL A 61 -5.96 12.74 -4.46
N ARG A 62 -6.32 11.62 -3.83
CA ARG A 62 -7.72 11.26 -3.63
C ARG A 62 -8.44 12.21 -2.69
N GLN A 63 -7.80 12.61 -1.60
CA GLN A 63 -8.34 13.61 -0.67
C GLN A 63 -8.58 14.95 -1.37
N PHE A 64 -7.63 15.39 -2.19
CA PHE A 64 -7.78 16.58 -3.03
C PHE A 64 -8.97 16.46 -4.00
N MET A 65 -9.09 15.34 -4.71
CA MET A 65 -10.22 15.13 -5.63
C MET A 65 -11.56 15.12 -4.90
N GLN A 66 -11.62 14.53 -3.70
CA GLN A 66 -12.82 14.52 -2.87
C GLN A 66 -13.20 15.93 -2.37
N SER A 67 -12.22 16.76 -2.00
CA SER A 67 -12.50 18.15 -1.59
C SER A 67 -13.01 19.00 -2.75
N GLU A 68 -12.44 18.85 -3.95
CA GLU A 68 -12.89 19.57 -5.15
C GLU A 68 -14.34 19.19 -5.52
N LEU A 69 -14.67 17.89 -5.49
CA LEU A 69 -16.04 17.42 -5.75
C LEU A 69 -17.05 17.89 -4.70
N ALA A 70 -16.63 18.07 -3.44
CA ALA A 70 -17.51 18.58 -2.38
C ALA A 70 -17.72 20.10 -2.44
N ALA A 71 -16.84 20.83 -3.14
CA ALA A 71 -16.89 22.28 -3.29
C ALA A 71 -17.64 22.73 -4.56
N ALA A 72 -17.93 21.82 -5.49
CA ALA A 72 -18.66 22.04 -6.74
C ALA A 72 -20.17 21.79 -6.56
#